data_AF-A0A1Y4WKH0-F1
#
_entry.id   AF-A0A1Y4WKH0-F1
#
_cell.length_a   1.000
_cell.length_b   1.000
_cell.length_c   1.000
_cell.angle_alpha   90.00
_cell.angle_beta   90.00
_cell.angle_gamma   90.00
#
_symmetry.space_group_name_H-M   'P 1'
#
loop_
_entity.id
_entity.type
_entity.pdbx_description
1 polymer ?
#
loop_
_entity_poly.entity_id
_entity_poly.type
_entity_poly.pdbx_seq_one_letter_code
_entity_poly.pdbx_strand_id
1 'polypeptide(L)'
;MFHNKKWTRELCVQRVDEFVRREQRYPTPQERTPKCGLPSDTAFRAHTGISMVKYCRANYPEFNNMDLESPPQTPPERLLWVEESALEAACSQWCVSLAEHPERADGQGFAEFVQAFQQQCQAEPQMGGMSMS
;
A
#
# COMPACT_ATOMS: atom_id res chain seq x y z
N MET A 1 23.43 -29.94 0.89
CA MET A 1 22.53 -30.28 -0.24
C MET A 1 21.11 -30.19 0.27
N PHE A 2 20.28 -29.26 -0.23
CA PHE A 2 18.91 -29.06 0.27
C PHE A 2 17.98 -30.12 -0.34
N HIS A 3 17.63 -31.13 0.46
CA HIS A 3 16.75 -32.22 0.07
C HIS A 3 15.29 -31.74 -0.09
N ASN A 4 14.73 -31.93 -1.29
CA ASN A 4 13.33 -32.28 -1.56
C ASN A 4 12.19 -31.52 -0.81
N LYS A 5 12.27 -30.19 -0.64
CA LYS A 5 11.06 -29.40 -0.41
C LYS A 5 10.32 -29.29 -1.74
N LYS A 6 9.25 -30.07 -1.91
CA LYS A 6 8.37 -29.99 -3.09
C LYS A 6 7.92 -28.54 -3.26
N TRP A 7 8.33 -27.90 -4.36
CA TRP A 7 7.76 -26.62 -4.74
C TRP A 7 6.26 -26.82 -4.95
N THR A 8 5.45 -26.09 -4.19
CA THR A 8 4.01 -26.03 -4.39
C THR A 8 3.65 -24.66 -4.98
N ARG A 9 2.48 -24.56 -5.60
CA ARG A 9 1.98 -23.29 -6.15
C ARG A 9 2.01 -22.19 -5.09
N GLU A 10 1.53 -22.48 -3.90
CA GLU A 10 1.48 -21.55 -2.76
C GLU A 10 2.87 -21.11 -2.32
N LEU A 11 3.82 -22.05 -2.16
CA LEU A 11 5.18 -21.72 -1.73
C LEU A 11 5.91 -20.87 -2.78
N CYS A 12 5.72 -21.19 -4.07
CA CYS A 12 6.27 -20.40 -5.18
C CYS A 12 5.76 -18.96 -5.12
N VAL A 13 4.46 -18.77 -4.93
CA VAL A 13 3.84 -17.44 -4.85
C VAL A 13 4.30 -16.70 -3.60
N GLN A 14 4.30 -17.35 -2.44
CA GLN A 14 4.71 -16.74 -1.17
C GLN A 14 6.16 -16.23 -1.23
N ARG A 15 7.08 -17.02 -1.77
CA ARG A 15 8.49 -16.59 -1.89
C ARG A 15 8.69 -15.43 -2.85
N VAL A 16 7.90 -15.39 -3.93
CA VAL A 16 7.94 -14.28 -4.88
C VAL A 16 7.32 -13.03 -4.25
N ASP A 17 6.20 -13.15 -3.53
CA ASP A 17 5.55 -12.04 -2.80
C ASP A 17 6.50 -11.44 -1.75
N GLU A 18 7.12 -12.28 -0.90
CA GLU A 18 8.09 -11.81 0.10
C GLU A 18 9.28 -11.09 -0.56
N PHE A 19 9.79 -11.61 -1.68
CA PHE A 19 10.90 -10.98 -2.38
C PHE A 19 10.51 -9.63 -2.97
N VAL A 20 9.35 -9.54 -3.64
CA VAL A 20 8.87 -8.29 -4.24
C VAL A 20 8.57 -7.25 -3.16
N ARG A 21 8.00 -7.65 -2.02
CA ARG A 21 7.79 -6.73 -0.88
C ARG A 21 9.09 -6.24 -0.26
N ARG A 22 10.07 -7.13 -0.11
CA ARG A 22 11.36 -6.79 0.53
C ARG A 22 12.24 -5.91 -0.36
N GLU A 23 12.32 -6.24 -1.64
CA GLU A 23 13.24 -5.59 -2.58
C GLU A 23 12.56 -4.50 -3.41
N GLN A 24 11.23 -4.38 -3.32
CA GLN A 24 10.40 -3.45 -4.10
C GLN A 24 10.73 -3.47 -5.60
N ARG A 25 11.04 -4.66 -6.11
CA ARG A 25 11.43 -4.89 -7.51
C ARG A 25 11.12 -6.30 -7.94
N TYR A 26 11.08 -6.51 -9.25
CA TYR A 26 10.94 -7.86 -9.80
C TYR A 26 12.22 -8.66 -9.65
N PRO A 27 12.12 -9.97 -9.34
CA PRO A 27 13.28 -10.84 -9.31
C PRO A 27 13.92 -10.93 -10.69
N THR A 28 15.23 -10.69 -10.75
CA THR A 28 16.02 -10.79 -11.99
C THR A 28 16.22 -12.25 -12.39
N PRO A 29 16.51 -12.57 -13.67
CA PRO A 29 16.74 -13.94 -14.12
C PRO A 29 17.83 -14.69 -13.33
N GLN A 30 18.84 -13.97 -12.83
CA GLN A 30 19.92 -14.54 -12.02
C GLN A 30 19.46 -14.89 -10.58
N GLU A 31 18.51 -14.14 -10.04
CA GLU A 31 17.94 -14.37 -8.71
C GLU A 31 16.79 -15.39 -8.73
N ARG A 32 16.22 -15.69 -9.90
CA ARG A 32 15.22 -16.77 -10.12
C ARG A 32 15.86 -18.15 -10.06
N THR A 33 16.55 -18.43 -8.96
CA THR A 33 17.18 -19.72 -8.72
C THR A 33 16.94 -20.16 -7.29
N PRO A 34 16.81 -21.48 -7.04
CA PRO A 34 16.60 -22.00 -5.70
C PRO A 34 17.75 -21.67 -4.74
N LYS A 35 18.93 -21.30 -5.27
CA LYS A 35 20.07 -20.82 -4.48
C LYS A 35 19.80 -19.47 -3.82
N CYS A 36 19.03 -18.60 -4.48
CA CYS A 36 18.58 -17.31 -3.96
C CYS A 36 17.26 -17.41 -3.18
N GLY A 37 16.74 -18.63 -2.94
CA GLY A 37 15.49 -18.85 -2.21
C GLY A 37 14.22 -18.66 -3.02
N LEU A 38 14.35 -18.38 -4.33
CA LEU A 38 13.25 -18.23 -5.29
C LEU A 38 13.11 -19.47 -6.19
N PRO A 39 11.89 -19.81 -6.63
CA PRO A 39 11.72 -20.82 -7.67
C PRO A 39 12.33 -20.32 -8.99
N SER A 40 12.83 -21.23 -9.82
CA SER A 40 13.18 -20.89 -11.20
C SER A 40 11.94 -20.65 -12.05
N ASP A 41 12.04 -19.85 -13.12
CA ASP A 41 10.88 -19.52 -13.97
C ASP A 41 10.17 -20.77 -14.51
N THR A 42 10.94 -21.79 -14.93
CA THR A 42 10.41 -23.09 -15.34
C THR A 42 9.65 -23.81 -14.23
N ALA A 43 10.17 -23.80 -13.00
CA ALA A 43 9.51 -24.42 -11.85
C ALA A 43 8.25 -23.65 -11.44
N PHE A 44 8.32 -22.32 -11.46
CA PHE A 44 7.18 -21.46 -11.19
C PHE A 44 6.06 -21.74 -12.20
N ARG A 45 6.38 -21.74 -13.50
CA ARG A 45 5.40 -22.02 -14.55
C ARG A 45 4.82 -23.43 -14.47
N ALA A 46 5.63 -24.44 -14.11
CA ALA A 46 5.15 -25.81 -13.92
C ALA A 46 4.12 -25.92 -12.79
N HIS A 47 4.21 -25.10 -11.75
CA HIS A 47 3.32 -25.15 -10.58
C HIS A 47 2.17 -24.14 -10.63
N THR A 48 2.36 -22.96 -11.21
CA THR A 48 1.36 -21.87 -11.23
C THR A 48 0.62 -21.76 -12.57
N GLY A 49 1.15 -22.35 -13.64
CA GLY A 49 0.63 -22.24 -15.00
C GLY A 49 0.99 -20.94 -15.73
N ILE A 50 1.59 -19.96 -15.03
CA ILE A 50 1.98 -18.66 -15.59
C ILE A 50 3.45 -18.36 -15.32
N SER A 51 4.09 -17.51 -16.13
CA SER A 51 5.48 -17.10 -15.86
C SER A 51 5.55 -16.17 -14.66
N MET A 52 6.70 -16.14 -13.99
CA MET A 52 6.88 -15.33 -12.79
C MET A 52 6.76 -13.84 -13.10
N VAL A 53 7.26 -13.40 -14.26
CA VAL A 53 7.09 -12.02 -14.74
C VAL A 53 5.62 -11.67 -14.95
N LYS A 54 4.83 -12.60 -15.52
CA LYS A 54 3.40 -12.37 -15.75
C LYS A 54 2.64 -12.30 -14.42
N TYR A 55 2.99 -13.14 -13.45
CA TYR A 55 2.46 -13.07 -12.09
C TYR A 55 2.80 -11.72 -11.44
N CYS A 56 4.07 -11.31 -11.45
CA CYS A 56 4.50 -10.04 -10.87
C CYS A 56 3.83 -8.84 -11.55
N ARG A 57 3.72 -8.82 -12.88
CA ARG A 57 3.00 -7.74 -13.60
C ARG A 57 1.52 -7.65 -13.27
N ALA A 58 0.87 -8.78 -12.99
CA ALA A 58 -0.55 -8.80 -12.65
C ALA A 58 -0.81 -8.39 -11.19
N ASN A 59 0.12 -8.68 -10.28
CA ASN A 59 -0.07 -8.46 -8.84
C ASN A 59 0.67 -7.23 -8.29
N TYR A 60 1.78 -6.81 -8.91
CA TYR A 60 2.58 -5.65 -8.53
C TYR A 60 2.98 -4.79 -9.73
N PRO A 61 2.01 -4.28 -10.51
CA PRO A 61 2.31 -3.47 -11.68
C PRO A 61 3.17 -2.24 -11.35
N GLU A 62 3.19 -1.78 -10.09
CA GLU A 62 3.97 -0.62 -9.64
C GLU A 62 5.50 -0.82 -9.78
N PHE A 63 5.99 -2.06 -9.78
CA PHE A 63 7.42 -2.37 -9.89
C PHE A 63 7.82 -2.80 -11.30
N ASN A 64 6.94 -2.63 -12.29
CA ASN A 64 7.23 -2.93 -13.68
C ASN A 64 8.13 -1.84 -14.28
N ASN A 65 9.45 -1.99 -14.16
CA ASN A 65 10.47 -1.09 -14.72
C ASN A 65 10.58 -1.13 -16.27
N MET A 66 9.46 -1.16 -17.01
CA MET A 66 9.45 -0.93 -18.47
C MET A 66 8.73 0.36 -18.88
N ASP A 67 8.30 1.20 -17.92
CA ASP A 67 7.83 2.55 -18.21
C ASP A 67 8.82 3.58 -17.66
N LEU A 68 9.68 4.05 -18.56
CA LEU A 68 10.54 5.20 -18.37
C LEU A 68 9.75 6.44 -18.81
N GLU A 69 8.75 6.88 -18.03
CA GLU A 69 8.21 8.27 -18.05
C GLU A 69 7.07 8.46 -17.03
N SER A 70 7.38 8.52 -15.73
CA SER A 70 6.74 9.48 -14.78
C SER A 70 7.28 9.33 -13.35
N PRO A 71 7.42 10.44 -12.59
CA PRO A 71 7.85 10.42 -11.19
C PRO A 71 6.83 9.70 -10.28
N PRO A 72 7.26 9.27 -9.07
CA PRO A 72 6.75 8.09 -8.41
C PRO A 72 5.31 8.29 -7.93
N GLN A 73 4.37 7.55 -8.52
CA GLN A 73 3.03 7.42 -7.98
C GLN A 73 2.97 6.08 -7.23
N THR A 74 3.04 6.24 -5.92
CA THR A 74 2.70 5.33 -4.81
C THR A 74 2.03 3.99 -5.15
N PRO A 75 2.42 2.91 -4.42
CA PRO A 75 1.88 1.56 -4.59
C PRO A 75 0.36 1.53 -4.36
N PRO A 76 -0.39 0.60 -4.98
CA PRO A 76 -1.81 0.45 -4.78
C PRO A 76 -2.11 -0.30 -3.47
N GLU A 77 -1.64 0.27 -2.36
CA GLU A 77 -2.38 0.30 -1.09
C GLU A 77 -3.18 1.60 -1.03
N ARG A 78 -3.87 1.93 -2.13
CA ARG A 78 -4.75 3.09 -2.23
C ARG A 78 -6.11 2.81 -1.62
N LEU A 79 -6.14 2.32 -0.38
CA LEU A 79 -7.36 2.38 0.44
C LEU A 79 -7.16 2.61 1.95
N LEU A 80 -5.96 2.67 2.51
CA LEU A 80 -5.80 2.99 3.93
C LEU A 80 -4.46 3.71 4.11
N TRP A 81 -4.45 5.05 4.16
CA TRP A 81 -3.38 5.94 4.72
C TRP A 81 -3.38 7.35 4.12
N VAL A 82 -4.42 7.73 3.39
CA VAL A 82 -4.87 9.13 3.38
C VAL A 82 -6.18 9.12 4.14
N GLU A 83 -6.12 9.53 5.40
CA GLU A 83 -7.22 9.86 6.34
C GLU A 83 -7.03 9.26 7.74
N GLU A 84 -6.03 8.41 8.05
CA GLU A 84 -5.87 7.99 9.46
C GLU A 84 -5.56 9.17 10.38
N SER A 85 -4.70 10.12 9.98
CA SER A 85 -4.45 11.31 10.81
C SER A 85 -5.63 12.28 10.88
N ALA A 86 -6.38 12.46 9.78
CA ALA A 86 -7.50 13.39 9.74
C ALA A 86 -8.73 12.81 10.44
N LEU A 87 -8.97 11.50 10.29
CA LEU A 87 -10.00 10.76 11.00
C LEU A 87 -9.63 10.62 12.49
N GLU A 88 -8.38 10.34 12.85
CA GLU A 88 -7.92 10.38 14.25
C GLU A 88 -8.10 11.77 14.88
N ALA A 89 -7.73 12.83 14.15
CA ALA A 89 -7.89 14.19 14.61
C ALA A 89 -9.38 14.55 14.76
N ALA A 90 -10.23 14.15 13.81
CA ALA A 90 -11.67 14.33 13.90
C ALA A 90 -12.29 13.50 15.04
N CYS A 91 -11.85 12.26 15.25
CA CYS A 91 -12.24 11.43 16.39
C CYS A 91 -11.85 12.07 17.72
N SER A 92 -10.62 12.57 17.82
CA SER A 92 -10.13 13.28 19.00
C SER A 92 -10.93 14.54 19.27
N GLN A 93 -11.19 15.36 18.24
CA GLN A 93 -11.94 16.60 18.34
C GLN A 93 -13.43 16.34 18.64
N TRP A 94 -13.98 15.24 18.13
CA TRP A 94 -15.33 14.78 18.46
C TRP A 94 -15.42 14.39 19.93
N CYS A 95 -14.47 13.61 20.44
CA CYS A 95 -14.41 13.23 21.85
C CYS A 95 -14.33 14.44 22.78
N VAL A 96 -13.60 15.49 22.40
CA VAL A 96 -13.58 16.76 23.15
C VAL A 96 -14.97 17.43 23.13
N SER A 97 -15.64 17.43 21.98
CA SER A 97 -16.97 18.04 21.81
C SER A 97 -18.07 17.29 22.57
N LEU A 98 -17.91 16.00 22.86
CA LEU A 98 -18.86 15.21 23.65
C LEU A 98 -18.97 15.71 25.11
N ALA A 99 -17.94 16.36 25.64
CA ALA A 99 -17.99 16.96 26.97
C ALA A 99 -18.97 18.15 27.03
N GLU A 100 -19.19 18.83 25.92
CA GLU A 100 -20.08 20.00 25.79
C GLU A 100 -21.45 19.61 25.21
N HIS A 101 -21.52 18.51 24.47
CA HIS A 101 -22.71 18.02 23.76
C HIS A 101 -22.95 16.52 24.02
N PRO A 102 -23.44 16.14 25.22
CA PRO A 102 -23.66 14.73 25.57
C PRO A 102 -24.73 14.05 24.70
N GLU A 103 -25.63 14.82 24.06
CA GLU A 103 -26.60 14.26 23.09
C GLU A 103 -25.95 13.62 21.85
N ARG A 104 -24.67 13.92 21.59
CA ARG A 104 -23.91 13.36 20.47
C ARG A 104 -23.18 12.05 20.82
N ALA A 105 -23.28 11.58 22.06
CA ALA A 105 -22.61 10.36 22.52
C ALA A 105 -23.12 9.09 21.84
N ASP A 106 -24.32 9.12 21.25
CA ASP A 106 -24.88 8.03 20.43
C ASP A 106 -24.21 7.93 19.05
N GLY A 107 -23.32 8.87 18.71
CA GLY A 107 -22.61 8.91 17.42
C GLY A 107 -23.40 9.60 16.29
N GLN A 108 -24.64 10.03 16.57
CA GLN A 108 -25.44 10.76 15.60
C GLN A 108 -24.80 12.12 15.26
N GLY A 109 -24.55 12.35 13.96
CA GLY A 109 -23.91 13.57 13.45
C GLY A 109 -22.38 13.50 13.33
N PHE A 110 -21.76 12.37 13.70
CA PHE A 110 -20.31 12.19 13.57
C PHE A 110 -19.84 12.28 12.11
N ALA A 111 -20.57 11.68 11.17
CA ALA A 111 -20.20 11.71 9.75
C ALA A 111 -20.19 13.14 9.17
N GLU A 112 -21.20 13.95 9.52
CA GLU A 112 -21.28 15.36 9.11
C GLU A 112 -20.15 16.18 9.75
N PHE A 113 -19.81 15.88 11.01
CA PHE A 113 -18.71 16.52 11.71
C PHE A 113 -17.35 16.21 11.08
N VAL A 114 -17.08 14.95 10.75
CA VAL A 114 -15.86 14.53 10.06
C VAL A 114 -15.76 15.22 8.70
N GLN A 115 -16.87 15.28 7.95
CA GLN A 115 -16.91 15.94 6.66
C GLN A 115 -16.69 17.47 6.76
N ALA A 116 -17.24 18.12 7.78
CA ALA A 116 -17.01 19.54 8.06
C ALA A 116 -15.55 19.81 8.48
N PHE A 117 -14.98 18.94 9.31
CA PHE A 117 -13.59 19.00 9.74
C PHE A 117 -12.62 18.87 8.55
N GLN A 118 -12.88 17.91 7.66
CA GLN A 118 -12.10 17.75 6.42
C GLN A 118 -12.19 18.98 5.51
N GLN A 119 -13.38 19.55 5.34
CA GLN A 119 -13.57 20.78 4.57
C GLN A 119 -12.82 21.97 5.18
N GLN A 120 -12.81 22.10 6.52
CA GLN A 120 -12.07 23.14 7.22
C GLN A 120 -10.55 22.98 7.06
N CYS A 121 -10.04 21.75 7.13
CA CYS A 121 -8.62 21.48 6.85
C CYS A 121 -8.22 21.74 5.40
N GLN A 122 -9.14 21.58 4.44
CA GLN A 122 -8.88 21.87 3.02
C GLN A 122 -9.09 23.34 2.64
N ALA A 123 -9.82 24.11 3.46
CA ALA A 123 -10.17 25.51 3.21
C ALA A 123 -9.16 26.54 3.75
N GLU A 124 -8.03 26.13 4.35
CA GLU A 124 -6.89 27.01 4.63
C GLU A 124 -5.83 26.92 3.50
N PRO A 125 -5.93 27.71 2.42
CA PRO A 125 -4.78 28.01 1.59
C PRO A 125 -3.93 29.05 2.33
N GLN A 126 -2.79 28.62 2.86
CA GLN A 126 -1.62 29.44 3.22
C GLN A 126 -1.79 30.97 3.11
N MET A 127 -2.32 31.62 4.15
CA MET A 127 -2.17 33.06 4.34
C MET A 127 -0.94 33.31 5.23
N GLY A 128 0.24 33.21 4.62
CA GLY A 128 1.52 33.36 5.33
C GLY A 128 2.66 33.83 4.44
N GLY A 129 2.35 34.67 3.44
CA GLY A 129 3.33 35.34 2.59
C GLY A 129 3.15 36.85 2.65
N MET A 130 3.24 37.45 3.84
CA MET A 130 3.34 38.91 3.95
C MET A 130 4.78 39.31 3.67
N SER A 131 5.00 39.76 2.42
CA SER A 131 6.17 40.48 1.96
C SER A 131 6.56 41.59 2.94
N MET A 132 7.78 41.57 3.45
CA MET A 132 8.44 42.77 3.94
C MET A 132 9.09 43.45 2.74
N SER A 133 8.60 44.65 2.40
CA SER A 133 9.28 45.64 1.55
C SER A 133 9.83 46.74 2.43
#